data_AF-A0A838AC26-F1
#
_entry.id   AF-A0A838AC26-F1
#
_cell.length_a   1.000
_cell.length_b   1.000
_cell.length_c   1.000
_cell.angle_alpha   90.00
_cell.angle_beta   90.00
_cell.angle_gamma   90.00
#
_symmetry.space_group_name_H-M   'P 1'
#
loop_
_entity.id
_entity.type
_entity.pdbx_description
1 polymer ?
#
loop_
_entity_poly.entity_id
_entity_poly.type
_entity_poly.pdbx_seq_one_letter_code
_entity_poly.pdbx_strand_id
1 'polypeptide(L)'
;MLAAALLASASLLVTHPDADANVPVDPTPADGEVLVKDTEEYGEVSVSTSRVQGNGQLTDQAFTVTNHVVSEYAQQGTDGKPQEYLLVWAGDENAADTAVHDAETLPDSLLDPVNKVKNASVGPDFLAVIDVTEGSPSYGKLVNTATVGPLVSNEPHHMQYTWSKGDTVFAGGLFNSMTYAFDVSDLPEIKLKGVSTPVDTPGGSVPDAYSVLEDGTAYATYMGGPVLPGPHRYSDGSVRTGNGYAGSPGEVVRFDENGNVLSESPAATSQGGDPEQCENVPQVDKATCANPHGIQVREDLDTMVTGDFVEPRTLILDPIDPPSPYLFRSTVRIWDISDRNHPKVTSVQRLPDDPQEDPEDPRHRDSSGLMEVTVTQQPGNKGAFAQTMQGGAIYYAPDITAQEPQWRKVWDDGDALKEFHPSSGTEAADTNGGWIQTSANDQFLYHTIMGREKGALGSDDPGAPGGMISLDISKLVNSKNPKCDLHSKPEGKPKSADCPTLAGAAGINRDQPGMGPHFGTVDNFELGPDGKYRETDQPDRLAGTDYFVARAGHRTDHKLWVTDVGENGELSVDDDFRDDATNSPGWDFNRDAWPHGPFGNAKPHKGLFVVADQDVE
;
A
#
# COMPACT_ATOMS: atom_id res chain seq x y z
N MET A 1 -25.48 -20.05 1.48
CA MET A 1 -24.47 -20.99 0.94
C MET A 1 -23.07 -20.36 0.89
N LEU A 2 -22.92 -19.03 0.85
CA LEU A 2 -21.64 -18.32 1.04
C LEU A 2 -21.03 -18.42 2.47
N ALA A 3 -21.87 -18.48 3.51
CA ALA A 3 -21.38 -18.59 4.90
C ALA A 3 -20.68 -19.93 5.24
N ALA A 4 -20.83 -20.96 4.41
CA ALA A 4 -20.22 -22.28 4.65
C ALA A 4 -18.77 -22.38 4.12
N ALA A 5 -18.37 -21.52 3.17
CA ALA A 5 -16.99 -21.46 2.69
C ALA A 5 -16.06 -20.72 3.68
N LEU A 6 -16.59 -19.72 4.39
CA LEU A 6 -15.84 -18.89 5.35
C LEU A 6 -15.56 -19.57 6.70
N LEU A 7 -16.41 -20.53 7.12
CA LEU A 7 -16.12 -21.35 8.29
C LEU A 7 -15.03 -22.40 8.01
N ALA A 8 -14.77 -22.75 6.75
CA ALA A 8 -13.73 -23.72 6.40
C ALA A 8 -12.32 -23.15 6.62
N SER A 9 -12.09 -21.86 6.33
CA SER A 9 -10.80 -21.20 6.53
C SER A 9 -10.42 -21.07 8.02
N ALA A 10 -11.41 -20.86 8.89
CA ALA A 10 -11.20 -20.82 10.34
C ALA A 10 -11.19 -22.23 11.00
N SER A 11 -11.84 -23.22 10.39
CA SER A 11 -11.89 -24.60 10.92
C SER A 11 -10.72 -25.50 10.47
N LEU A 12 -9.95 -25.08 9.46
CA LEU A 12 -8.76 -25.81 8.99
C LEU A 12 -7.61 -25.84 10.01
N LEU A 13 -7.69 -25.04 11.08
CA LEU A 13 -6.72 -25.09 12.20
C LEU A 13 -7.04 -26.15 13.25
N VAL A 14 -8.20 -26.83 13.21
CA VAL A 14 -8.56 -27.87 14.19
C VAL A 14 -9.40 -28.97 13.55
N THR A 15 -8.80 -29.84 12.72
CA THR A 15 -9.08 -31.30 12.65
C THR A 15 -8.26 -31.96 11.54
N HIS A 16 -7.46 -32.98 11.86
CA HIS A 16 -7.22 -34.10 10.92
C HIS A 16 -8.48 -34.97 10.88
N PRO A 17 -9.00 -35.39 9.71
CA PRO A 17 -8.51 -36.66 9.12
C PRO A 17 -8.59 -36.79 7.58
N ASP A 18 -7.80 -37.76 7.10
CA ASP A 18 -7.92 -38.58 5.88
C ASP A 18 -8.03 -37.91 4.49
N ALA A 19 -6.92 -38.06 3.78
CA ALA A 19 -6.77 -37.94 2.34
C ALA A 19 -7.79 -38.78 1.58
N ASP A 20 -8.53 -38.15 0.67
CA ASP A 20 -8.83 -38.67 -0.67
C ASP A 20 -9.69 -37.66 -1.44
N ALA A 21 -9.03 -36.68 -2.06
CA ALA A 21 -9.57 -35.93 -3.19
C ALA A 21 -8.41 -35.62 -4.13
N ASN A 22 -8.24 -36.48 -5.15
CA ASN A 22 -7.27 -36.34 -6.24
C ASN A 22 -7.57 -35.08 -7.06
N VAL A 23 -7.06 -33.94 -6.62
CA VAL A 23 -6.59 -32.89 -7.52
C VAL A 23 -5.10 -33.15 -7.71
N PRO A 24 -4.55 -33.17 -8.94
CA PRO A 24 -3.12 -33.30 -9.10
C PRO A 24 -2.47 -32.06 -8.51
N VAL A 25 -1.93 -32.19 -7.30
CA VAL A 25 -0.88 -31.31 -6.80
C VAL A 25 0.34 -31.75 -7.60
N ASP A 26 0.78 -30.94 -8.56
CA ASP A 26 2.07 -31.17 -9.19
C ASP A 26 3.12 -31.27 -8.07
N PRO A 27 4.02 -32.27 -8.09
CA PRO A 27 4.99 -32.44 -7.03
C PRO A 27 5.82 -31.18 -6.93
N THR A 28 5.85 -30.60 -5.72
CA THR A 28 6.84 -29.59 -5.34
C THR A 28 8.21 -30.14 -5.75
N PRO A 29 9.01 -29.43 -6.56
CA PRO A 29 10.31 -29.93 -6.96
C PRO A 29 11.14 -30.26 -5.71
N ALA A 30 11.84 -31.39 -5.74
CA ALA A 30 12.92 -31.59 -4.78
C ALA A 30 13.97 -30.48 -5.00
N ASP A 31 14.68 -30.09 -3.94
CA ASP A 31 15.72 -29.04 -3.98
C ASP A 31 16.54 -29.11 -5.29
N GLY A 32 16.37 -28.12 -6.17
CA GLY A 32 17.15 -27.97 -7.40
C GLY A 32 16.63 -28.65 -8.68
N GLU A 33 15.35 -29.03 -8.79
CA GLU A 33 14.78 -29.45 -10.08
C GLU A 33 14.25 -28.27 -10.91
N VAL A 34 14.84 -28.06 -12.09
CA VAL A 34 14.40 -27.10 -13.12
C VAL A 34 13.26 -27.72 -13.92
N LEU A 35 12.03 -27.20 -13.76
CA LEU A 35 10.92 -27.49 -14.67
C LEU A 35 10.98 -26.49 -15.83
N VAL A 36 11.55 -26.92 -16.96
CA VAL A 36 11.52 -26.14 -18.20
C VAL A 36 10.14 -26.29 -18.85
N LYS A 37 9.43 -25.17 -19.08
CA LYS A 37 8.37 -25.14 -20.08
C LYS A 37 8.17 -23.76 -20.73
N ASP A 38 8.39 -23.75 -22.05
CA ASP A 38 8.14 -22.73 -23.08
C ASP A 38 8.72 -21.32 -22.87
N THR A 39 9.97 -21.16 -23.33
CA THR A 39 10.80 -19.95 -23.28
C THR A 39 11.13 -19.43 -24.70
N GLU A 40 10.17 -18.80 -25.37
CA GLU A 40 10.51 -17.85 -26.45
C GLU A 40 10.25 -16.39 -26.05
N GLU A 41 9.38 -16.11 -25.08
CA GLU A 41 8.99 -14.74 -24.69
C GLU A 41 9.83 -14.16 -23.53
N TYR A 42 10.18 -14.96 -22.52
CA TYR A 42 10.91 -14.53 -21.31
C TYR A 42 12.35 -15.09 -21.22
N GLY A 43 13.00 -15.43 -22.34
CA GLY A 43 14.36 -15.99 -22.32
C GLY A 43 14.50 -17.28 -21.47
N GLU A 44 15.74 -17.72 -21.22
CA GLU A 44 16.01 -18.92 -20.40
C GLU A 44 15.77 -18.63 -18.91
N VAL A 45 14.84 -19.35 -18.27
CA VAL A 45 14.47 -19.15 -16.86
C VAL A 45 15.27 -20.07 -15.93
N SER A 46 15.96 -19.48 -14.94
CA SER A 46 16.63 -20.17 -13.84
C SER A 46 15.74 -20.19 -12.60
N VAL A 47 15.63 -21.34 -11.93
CA VAL A 47 14.75 -21.52 -10.77
C VAL A 47 15.57 -21.81 -9.51
N SER A 48 15.32 -21.06 -8.44
CA SER A 48 15.90 -21.28 -7.11
C SER A 48 14.84 -21.16 -6.03
N THR A 49 14.86 -22.02 -5.00
CA THR A 49 13.90 -21.98 -3.89
C THR A 49 14.63 -21.82 -2.57
N SER A 50 14.21 -20.83 -1.79
CA SER A 50 14.55 -20.70 -0.38
C SER A 50 13.35 -21.09 0.49
N ARG A 51 13.62 -21.59 1.71
CA ARG A 51 12.59 -22.01 2.65
C ARG A 51 12.92 -21.59 4.07
N VAL A 52 11.88 -21.24 4.82
CA VAL A 52 11.93 -20.97 6.26
C VAL A 52 10.81 -21.73 6.95
N GLN A 53 10.97 -22.01 8.24
CA GLN A 53 9.85 -22.48 9.04
C GLN A 53 9.00 -21.29 9.48
N GLY A 54 7.69 -21.51 9.64
CA GLY A 54 6.81 -20.52 10.26
C GLY A 54 7.27 -20.18 11.68
N ASN A 55 7.01 -18.94 12.09
CA ASN A 55 7.27 -18.50 13.45
C ASN A 55 6.24 -19.09 14.44
N GLY A 56 6.54 -18.99 15.74
CA GLY A 56 5.60 -19.29 16.82
C GLY A 56 5.06 -20.72 16.87
N GLN A 57 3.76 -20.91 16.60
CA GLN A 57 3.08 -22.21 16.67
C GLN A 57 3.04 -22.98 15.35
N LEU A 58 3.51 -22.38 14.25
CA LEU A 58 3.56 -22.99 12.92
C LEU A 58 4.97 -23.44 12.52
N THR A 59 5.82 -23.78 13.50
CA THR A 59 7.21 -24.23 13.27
C THR A 59 7.34 -25.49 12.43
N ASP A 60 6.25 -26.23 12.23
CA ASP A 60 6.20 -27.44 11.40
C ASP A 60 5.75 -27.15 9.96
N GLN A 61 5.30 -25.92 9.66
CA GLN A 61 4.94 -25.48 8.32
C GLN A 61 6.10 -24.73 7.68
N ALA A 62 6.55 -25.23 6.53
CA ALA A 62 7.54 -24.54 5.72
C ALA A 62 6.87 -23.49 4.81
N PHE A 63 7.43 -22.29 4.80
CA PHE A 63 7.13 -21.24 3.83
C PHE A 63 8.30 -21.12 2.85
N THR A 64 7.99 -20.77 1.60
CA THR A 64 8.98 -20.74 0.53
C THR A 64 8.92 -19.45 -0.25
N VAL A 65 10.08 -19.04 -0.76
CA VAL A 65 10.19 -18.12 -1.90
C VAL A 65 10.88 -18.87 -3.03
N THR A 66 10.25 -18.91 -4.20
CA THR A 66 10.83 -19.51 -5.42
C THR A 66 11.06 -18.44 -6.47
N ASN A 67 12.33 -18.18 -6.78
CA ASN A 67 12.75 -17.28 -7.84
C ASN A 67 12.66 -17.95 -9.20
N HIS A 68 12.26 -17.18 -10.21
CA HIS A 68 12.20 -17.55 -11.61
C HIS A 68 12.91 -16.45 -12.40
N VAL A 69 14.24 -16.51 -12.40
CA VAL A 69 15.10 -15.46 -12.94
C VAL A 69 15.24 -15.63 -14.45
N VAL A 70 14.92 -14.60 -15.21
CA VAL A 70 15.12 -14.54 -16.66
C VAL A 70 16.60 -14.26 -16.94
N SER A 71 17.32 -15.31 -17.34
CA SER A 71 18.79 -15.30 -17.45
C SER A 71 19.30 -14.28 -18.47
N GLU A 72 18.54 -14.02 -19.54
CA GLU A 72 18.90 -13.03 -20.55
C GLU A 72 19.01 -11.63 -19.94
N TYR A 73 17.98 -11.19 -19.21
CA TYR A 73 17.93 -9.84 -18.63
C TYR A 73 18.81 -9.73 -17.39
N ALA A 74 18.90 -10.80 -16.58
CA ALA A 74 19.82 -10.85 -15.45
C ALA A 74 21.29 -10.74 -15.90
N GLN A 75 21.66 -11.24 -17.09
CA GLN A 75 23.02 -11.10 -17.63
C GLN A 75 23.25 -9.75 -18.32
N GLN A 76 22.29 -9.24 -19.10
CA GLN A 76 22.40 -7.93 -19.77
C GLN A 76 22.53 -6.77 -18.77
N GLY A 77 21.89 -6.92 -17.61
CA GLY A 77 22.09 -6.07 -16.46
C GLY A 77 23.52 -6.02 -15.91
N THR A 78 24.31 -7.07 -16.15
CA THR A 78 25.68 -7.23 -15.62
C THR A 78 26.78 -6.78 -16.58
N ASP A 79 26.51 -5.85 -17.49
CA ASP A 79 27.51 -5.17 -18.35
C ASP A 79 28.60 -4.39 -17.56
N GLY A 80 28.77 -4.70 -16.28
CA GLY A 80 29.72 -4.12 -15.33
C GLY A 80 29.16 -2.91 -14.57
N LYS A 81 27.88 -2.57 -14.79
CA LYS A 81 27.18 -1.50 -14.09
C LYS A 81 26.35 -2.07 -12.93
N PRO A 82 26.28 -1.37 -11.79
CA PRO A 82 25.28 -1.64 -10.76
C PRO A 82 23.88 -1.59 -11.34
N GLN A 83 23.01 -2.47 -10.84
CA GLN A 83 21.60 -2.47 -11.22
C GLN A 83 20.71 -1.96 -10.11
N GLU A 84 19.60 -1.40 -10.54
CA GLU A 84 18.50 -0.96 -9.70
C GLU A 84 17.20 -1.57 -10.20
N TYR A 85 16.35 -1.95 -9.26
CA TYR A 85 15.14 -2.67 -9.55
C TYR A 85 13.94 -2.02 -8.86
N LEU A 86 12.78 -2.15 -9.51
CA LEU A 86 11.51 -1.97 -8.84
C LEU A 86 10.97 -3.35 -8.43
N LEU A 87 10.78 -3.54 -7.13
CA LEU A 87 10.14 -4.72 -6.54
C LEU A 87 8.65 -4.42 -6.33
N VAL A 88 7.78 -5.11 -7.05
CA VAL A 88 6.32 -4.91 -6.98
C VAL A 88 5.66 -6.13 -6.35
N TRP A 89 4.95 -5.92 -5.25
CA TRP A 89 4.19 -6.97 -4.57
C TRP A 89 2.83 -7.15 -5.25
N ALA A 90 2.63 -8.32 -5.87
CA ALA A 90 1.50 -8.58 -6.75
C ALA A 90 0.85 -9.94 -6.47
N GLY A 91 -0.48 -9.97 -6.60
CA GLY A 91 -1.27 -11.19 -6.43
C GLY A 91 -1.94 -11.62 -7.71
N ASP A 92 -2.13 -12.93 -7.89
CA ASP A 92 -2.85 -13.48 -9.03
C ASP A 92 -4.33 -13.02 -9.04
N GLU A 93 -4.82 -12.59 -10.21
CA GLU A 93 -6.24 -12.30 -10.41
C GLU A 93 -7.00 -13.61 -10.64
N ASN A 94 -7.97 -13.89 -9.77
CA ASN A 94 -8.78 -15.11 -9.87
C ASN A 94 -10.28 -14.81 -9.96
N ALA A 95 -11.09 -15.84 -10.22
CA ALA A 95 -12.55 -15.70 -10.40
C ALA A 95 -13.30 -15.10 -9.19
N ALA A 96 -12.74 -15.14 -7.98
CA ALA A 96 -13.36 -14.49 -6.82
C ALA A 96 -13.21 -12.96 -6.86
N ASP A 97 -12.20 -12.45 -7.58
CA ASP A 97 -11.87 -11.03 -7.66
C ASP A 97 -12.78 -10.31 -8.65
N THR A 98 -13.07 -10.93 -9.79
CA THR A 98 -13.94 -10.32 -10.83
C THR A 98 -15.44 -10.46 -10.52
N ALA A 99 -15.82 -11.24 -9.50
CA ALA A 99 -17.21 -11.58 -9.22
C ALA A 99 -18.09 -10.38 -8.85
N VAL A 100 -17.52 -9.36 -8.19
CA VAL A 100 -18.23 -8.13 -7.83
C VAL A 100 -18.52 -7.31 -9.07
N HIS A 101 -17.48 -7.04 -9.87
CA HIS A 101 -17.60 -6.32 -11.14
C HIS A 101 -18.57 -7.00 -12.12
N ASP A 102 -18.55 -8.33 -12.18
CA ASP A 102 -19.44 -9.12 -13.02
C ASP A 102 -20.92 -9.02 -12.59
N ALA A 103 -21.19 -8.88 -11.29
CA ALA A 103 -22.53 -8.71 -10.76
C ALA A 103 -23.12 -7.33 -11.09
N GLU A 104 -22.26 -6.32 -11.23
CA GLU A 104 -22.66 -4.95 -11.60
C GLU A 104 -22.92 -4.79 -13.11
N THR A 105 -22.27 -5.59 -13.97
CA THR A 105 -22.23 -5.40 -15.44
C THR A 105 -23.01 -6.45 -16.26
N LEU A 106 -24.07 -7.02 -15.66
CA LEU A 106 -24.73 -8.28 -16.06
C LEU A 106 -25.30 -8.49 -17.50
N PRO A 107 -25.29 -7.57 -18.49
CA PRO A 107 -25.43 -7.96 -19.89
C PRO A 107 -24.09 -8.24 -20.59
N ASP A 108 -23.02 -7.52 -20.24
CA ASP A 108 -21.75 -7.52 -20.97
C ASP A 108 -20.77 -8.57 -20.43
N SER A 109 -20.90 -8.93 -19.15
CA SER A 109 -20.07 -9.94 -18.47
C SER A 109 -20.24 -11.37 -19.03
N LEU A 110 -21.19 -11.62 -19.93
CA LEU A 110 -21.42 -12.90 -20.60
C LEU A 110 -20.70 -13.04 -21.96
N LEU A 111 -20.01 -11.99 -22.44
CA LEU A 111 -19.45 -11.94 -23.80
C LEU A 111 -18.00 -12.47 -23.93
N ASP A 112 -17.28 -12.72 -22.84
CA ASP A 112 -15.90 -13.25 -22.87
C ASP A 112 -15.68 -14.45 -21.91
N PRO A 113 -16.24 -15.63 -22.23
CA PRO A 113 -16.14 -16.81 -21.37
C PRO A 113 -14.75 -17.48 -21.38
N VAL A 114 -13.87 -17.16 -22.34
CA VAL A 114 -12.57 -17.85 -22.50
C VAL A 114 -11.52 -17.23 -21.58
N ASN A 115 -11.42 -15.90 -21.53
CA ASN A 115 -10.52 -15.22 -20.61
C ASN A 115 -10.94 -15.44 -19.14
N LYS A 116 -12.25 -15.52 -18.86
CA LYS A 116 -12.77 -15.88 -17.53
C LYS A 116 -12.35 -17.27 -17.05
N VAL A 117 -12.24 -18.24 -17.94
CA VAL A 117 -11.80 -19.60 -17.57
C VAL A 117 -10.27 -19.65 -17.37
N LYS A 118 -9.53 -18.77 -18.05
CA LYS A 118 -8.08 -18.65 -17.90
C LYS A 118 -7.71 -18.04 -16.54
N ASN A 119 -8.34 -16.93 -16.17
CA ASN A 119 -8.16 -16.24 -14.88
C ASN A 119 -9.05 -16.82 -13.75
N ALA A 120 -9.52 -18.07 -13.87
CA ALA A 120 -10.32 -18.70 -12.83
C ALA A 120 -9.50 -19.51 -11.83
N SER A 121 -8.26 -19.84 -12.20
CA SER A 121 -7.37 -20.67 -11.38
C SER A 121 -6.68 -19.78 -10.36
N VAL A 122 -6.41 -20.32 -9.16
CA VAL A 122 -5.69 -19.59 -8.12
C VAL A 122 -4.19 -19.81 -8.31
N GLY A 123 -3.46 -18.74 -8.60
CA GLY A 123 -2.01 -18.68 -8.70
C GLY A 123 -1.32 -18.21 -7.40
N PRO A 124 0.02 -18.33 -7.33
CA PRO A 124 0.79 -17.83 -6.21
C PRO A 124 0.89 -16.30 -6.23
N ASP A 125 0.96 -15.69 -5.05
CA ASP A 125 1.38 -14.29 -4.94
C ASP A 125 2.91 -14.20 -5.13
N PHE A 126 3.41 -13.05 -5.60
CA PHE A 126 4.82 -12.91 -5.94
C PHE A 126 5.34 -11.47 -5.89
N LEU A 127 6.66 -11.34 -5.74
CA LEU A 127 7.38 -10.11 -6.06
C LEU A 127 7.80 -10.14 -7.53
N ALA A 128 7.33 -9.17 -8.32
CA ALA A 128 7.87 -8.89 -9.64
C ALA A 128 9.12 -8.01 -9.47
N VAL A 129 10.24 -8.41 -10.08
CA VAL A 129 11.50 -7.65 -10.07
C VAL A 129 11.73 -7.09 -11.47
N ILE A 130 11.57 -5.79 -11.63
CA ILE A 130 11.69 -5.09 -12.91
C ILE A 130 12.96 -4.25 -12.90
N ASP A 131 13.80 -4.36 -13.92
CA ASP A 131 15.01 -3.54 -14.05
C ASP A 131 14.64 -2.10 -14.39
N VAL A 132 15.05 -1.16 -13.54
CA VAL A 132 14.87 0.29 -13.71
C VAL A 132 16.22 1.02 -13.78
N THR A 133 17.28 0.30 -14.12
CA THR A 133 18.61 0.88 -14.33
C THR A 133 18.61 1.77 -15.58
N GLU A 134 18.76 3.08 -15.40
CA GLU A 134 18.71 4.03 -16.51
C GLU A 134 19.77 3.73 -17.60
N GLY A 135 19.33 3.77 -18.85
CA GLY A 135 20.18 3.51 -20.02
C GLY A 135 20.66 2.06 -20.14
N SER A 136 20.16 1.13 -19.32
CA SER A 136 20.36 -0.31 -19.47
C SER A 136 19.56 -0.84 -20.68
N PRO A 137 20.11 -1.80 -21.47
CA PRO A 137 19.33 -2.50 -22.48
C PRO A 137 18.12 -3.27 -21.93
N SER A 138 18.14 -3.61 -20.64
CA SER A 138 17.06 -4.29 -19.93
C SER A 138 16.16 -3.34 -19.11
N TYR A 139 16.27 -2.02 -19.29
CA TYR A 139 15.34 -1.07 -18.69
C TYR A 139 13.88 -1.41 -19.03
N GLY A 140 13.02 -1.52 -18.02
CA GLY A 140 11.62 -1.92 -18.16
C GLY A 140 11.38 -3.43 -18.28
N LYS A 141 12.42 -4.27 -18.20
CA LYS A 141 12.30 -5.72 -18.34
C LYS A 141 12.03 -6.41 -17.00
N LEU A 142 11.16 -7.43 -17.03
CA LEU A 142 10.93 -8.31 -15.90
C LEU A 142 12.08 -9.31 -15.76
N VAL A 143 12.89 -9.15 -14.71
CA VAL A 143 14.09 -9.94 -14.45
C VAL A 143 13.78 -11.18 -13.61
N ASN A 144 12.84 -11.10 -12.69
CA ASN A 144 12.49 -12.22 -11.81
C ASN A 144 11.01 -12.14 -11.37
N THR A 145 10.38 -13.30 -11.18
CA THR A 145 9.20 -13.42 -10.33
C THR A 145 9.52 -14.34 -9.14
N ALA A 146 9.48 -13.80 -7.94
CA ALA A 146 9.72 -14.52 -6.70
C ALA A 146 8.38 -14.91 -6.04
N THR A 147 7.90 -16.12 -6.30
CA THR A 147 6.60 -16.61 -5.81
C THR A 147 6.67 -17.04 -4.36
N VAL A 148 5.64 -16.75 -3.57
CA VAL A 148 5.51 -17.23 -2.19
C VAL A 148 4.65 -18.50 -2.13
N GLY A 149 4.98 -19.37 -1.18
CA GLY A 149 4.20 -20.57 -0.89
C GLY A 149 4.20 -20.92 0.60
N PRO A 150 3.28 -21.78 1.06
CA PRO A 150 2.30 -22.54 0.26
C PRO A 150 0.95 -21.83 0.08
N LEU A 151 0.76 -20.65 0.68
CA LEU A 151 -0.51 -19.93 0.67
C LEU A 151 -0.65 -19.08 -0.60
N VAL A 152 -1.89 -18.97 -1.07
CA VAL A 152 -2.29 -18.28 -2.30
C VAL A 152 -3.50 -17.38 -2.01
N SER A 153 -3.75 -16.40 -2.89
CA SER A 153 -4.83 -15.41 -2.71
C SER A 153 -4.70 -14.65 -1.38
N ASN A 154 -3.48 -14.26 -1.01
CA ASN A 154 -3.24 -13.55 0.24
C ASN A 154 -3.67 -12.08 0.16
N GLU A 155 -3.96 -11.59 -1.05
CA GLU A 155 -4.15 -10.17 -1.39
C GLU A 155 -2.91 -9.35 -1.00
N PRO A 156 -1.84 -9.44 -1.80
CA PRO A 156 -0.68 -8.56 -1.71
C PRO A 156 -1.09 -7.09 -1.60
N HIS A 157 -0.66 -6.44 -0.52
CA HIS A 157 -1.07 -5.05 -0.23
C HIS A 157 0.16 -4.17 0.01
N HIS A 158 0.41 -3.63 1.22
CA HIS A 158 1.57 -2.74 1.39
C HIS A 158 2.86 -3.46 1.79
N MET A 159 3.93 -2.73 1.51
CA MET A 159 5.29 -2.86 2.01
C MET A 159 5.69 -1.58 2.74
N GLN A 160 6.96 -1.43 3.15
CA GLN A 160 7.48 -0.13 3.60
C GLN A 160 7.48 0.94 2.49
N TYR A 161 7.76 2.22 2.82
CA TYR A 161 7.63 3.35 1.88
C TYR A 161 8.89 3.66 1.06
N THR A 162 10.06 3.32 1.61
CA THR A 162 11.38 3.46 0.99
C THR A 162 12.23 2.29 1.47
N TRP A 163 13.31 1.98 0.76
CA TRP A 163 14.25 0.94 1.16
C TRP A 163 15.66 1.54 1.31
N SER A 164 16.36 1.15 2.36
CA SER A 164 17.76 1.48 2.62
C SER A 164 18.60 0.21 2.59
N LYS A 165 19.90 0.36 2.33
CA LYS A 165 20.84 -0.79 2.31
C LYS A 165 20.74 -1.63 3.58
N GLY A 166 20.58 -2.94 3.42
CA GLY A 166 20.45 -3.89 4.52
C GLY A 166 19.06 -3.99 5.15
N ASP A 167 18.08 -3.18 4.72
CA ASP A 167 16.71 -3.30 5.19
C ASP A 167 16.10 -4.65 4.77
N THR A 168 15.43 -5.31 5.73
CA THR A 168 14.45 -6.34 5.42
C THR A 168 13.26 -5.70 4.70
N VAL A 169 12.79 -6.30 3.61
CA VAL A 169 11.54 -5.89 2.97
C VAL A 169 10.38 -6.62 3.65
N PHE A 170 9.50 -5.87 4.31
CA PHE A 170 8.27 -6.39 4.92
C PHE A 170 7.11 -6.21 3.96
N ALA A 171 6.27 -7.23 3.81
CA ALA A 171 5.07 -7.17 2.95
C ALA A 171 3.86 -7.86 3.59
N GLY A 172 2.70 -7.22 3.50
CA GLY A 172 1.44 -7.71 4.03
C GLY A 172 0.64 -8.55 3.04
N GLY A 173 0.02 -9.61 3.56
CA GLY A 173 -1.10 -10.31 2.94
C GLY A 173 -2.41 -9.91 3.64
N LEU A 174 -3.20 -9.07 2.99
CA LEU A 174 -4.38 -8.42 3.57
C LEU A 174 -5.45 -9.44 4.02
N PHE A 175 -5.73 -10.45 3.18
CA PHE A 175 -6.84 -11.37 3.41
C PHE A 175 -6.54 -12.48 4.41
N ASN A 176 -5.28 -12.90 4.50
CA ASN A 176 -4.87 -14.00 5.37
C ASN A 176 -4.17 -13.51 6.65
N SER A 177 -3.93 -12.21 6.78
CA SER A 177 -3.21 -11.57 7.89
C SER A 177 -1.80 -12.10 8.11
N MET A 178 -1.06 -12.29 7.01
CA MET A 178 0.35 -12.69 7.04
C MET A 178 1.27 -11.49 6.83
N THR A 179 2.43 -11.49 7.47
CA THR A 179 3.54 -10.58 7.16
C THR A 179 4.73 -11.41 6.71
N TYR A 180 5.25 -11.11 5.51
CA TYR A 180 6.46 -11.73 4.95
C TYR A 180 7.65 -10.81 5.18
N ALA A 181 8.80 -11.38 5.54
CA ALA A 181 10.06 -10.66 5.71
C ALA A 181 11.08 -11.19 4.69
N PHE A 182 11.39 -10.40 3.66
CA PHE A 182 12.26 -10.76 2.55
C PHE A 182 13.66 -10.18 2.71
N ASP A 183 14.66 -10.96 2.28
CA ASP A 183 16.04 -10.54 2.09
C ASP A 183 16.26 -10.28 0.59
N VAL A 184 16.69 -9.05 0.29
CA VAL A 184 16.92 -8.52 -1.05
C VAL A 184 18.38 -8.11 -1.26
N SER A 185 19.29 -8.54 -0.38
CA SER A 185 20.72 -8.16 -0.45
C SER A 185 21.43 -8.68 -1.70
N ASP A 186 20.96 -9.79 -2.27
CA ASP A 186 21.55 -10.50 -3.41
C ASP A 186 20.68 -10.41 -4.70
N LEU A 187 20.01 -9.28 -4.92
CA LEU A 187 19.17 -9.07 -6.12
C LEU A 187 19.91 -9.43 -7.43
N PRO A 188 19.20 -9.97 -8.43
CA PRO A 188 17.74 -10.09 -8.53
C PRO A 188 17.14 -11.31 -7.79
N GLU A 189 17.94 -12.15 -7.12
CA GLU A 189 17.42 -13.25 -6.31
C GLU A 189 16.93 -12.78 -4.94
N ILE A 190 15.75 -13.25 -4.54
CA ILE A 190 15.10 -12.90 -3.28
C ILE A 190 15.08 -14.13 -2.37
N LYS A 191 15.32 -13.92 -1.08
CA LYS A 191 15.21 -14.96 -0.05
C LYS A 191 14.14 -14.58 0.97
N LEU A 192 13.59 -15.58 1.63
CA LEU A 192 12.70 -15.38 2.77
C LEU A 192 13.50 -15.44 4.07
N LYS A 193 13.39 -14.42 4.94
CA LYS A 193 13.96 -14.42 6.31
C LYS A 193 12.99 -15.05 7.30
N GLY A 194 11.70 -14.74 7.16
CA GLY A 194 10.66 -15.29 8.03
C GLY A 194 9.26 -14.86 7.63
N VAL A 195 8.28 -15.41 8.35
CA VAL A 195 6.86 -15.17 8.12
C VAL A 195 6.14 -15.11 9.46
N SER A 196 5.43 -14.00 9.69
CA SER A 196 4.48 -13.86 10.80
C SER A 196 3.09 -14.24 10.33
N THR A 197 2.36 -14.97 11.16
CA THR A 197 1.04 -15.49 10.87
C THR A 197 -0.02 -14.92 11.83
N PRO A 198 -1.33 -15.14 11.59
CA PRO A 198 -2.37 -14.67 12.50
C PRO A 198 -2.27 -15.26 13.92
N VAL A 199 -1.53 -16.36 14.09
CA VAL A 199 -1.28 -16.95 15.42
C VAL A 199 -0.22 -16.17 16.19
N ASP A 200 0.68 -15.50 15.47
CA ASP A 200 1.75 -14.68 16.04
C ASP A 200 1.27 -13.26 16.39
N THR A 201 0.24 -12.76 15.70
CA THR A 201 -0.43 -11.47 15.96
C THR A 201 -1.91 -11.64 16.36
N PRO A 202 -2.23 -12.30 17.47
CA PRO A 202 -3.62 -12.53 17.87
C PRO A 202 -4.42 -11.26 18.20
N GLY A 203 -3.75 -10.14 18.47
CA GLY A 203 -4.31 -8.83 18.83
C GLY A 203 -4.82 -8.02 17.64
N GLY A 204 -4.40 -8.37 16.43
CA GLY A 204 -4.72 -7.64 15.20
C GLY A 204 -4.84 -8.54 13.98
N SER A 205 -5.40 -7.98 12.92
CA SER A 205 -5.51 -8.62 11.61
C SER A 205 -5.40 -7.54 10.52
N VAL A 206 -5.36 -7.96 9.26
CA VAL A 206 -5.30 -7.05 8.09
C VAL A 206 -4.06 -6.15 8.19
N PRO A 207 -2.84 -6.73 8.02
CA PRO A 207 -1.61 -5.95 7.95
C PRO A 207 -1.72 -4.98 6.79
N ASP A 208 -1.27 -3.77 7.05
CA ASP A 208 -1.39 -2.64 6.15
C ASP A 208 0.01 -2.14 5.81
N ALA A 209 0.53 -1.12 6.50
CA ALA A 209 1.80 -0.46 6.18
C ALA A 209 2.94 -0.79 7.17
N TYR A 210 4.19 -0.54 6.75
CA TYR A 210 5.41 -0.82 7.51
C TYR A 210 6.35 0.39 7.55
N SER A 211 7.05 0.59 8.67
CA SER A 211 8.15 1.54 8.82
C SER A 211 9.34 0.83 9.46
N VAL A 212 10.42 0.69 8.70
CA VAL A 212 11.69 0.10 9.16
C VAL A 212 12.49 1.17 9.91
N LEU A 213 13.10 0.78 11.03
CA LEU A 213 13.89 1.64 11.91
C LEU A 213 15.39 1.46 11.66
N GLU A 214 16.20 2.40 12.16
CA GLU A 214 17.67 2.36 12.07
C GLU A 214 18.30 1.08 12.68
N ASP A 215 17.59 0.41 13.60
CA ASP A 215 18.04 -0.84 14.22
C ASP A 215 17.65 -2.11 13.43
N GLY A 216 17.02 -1.96 12.26
CA GLY A 216 16.54 -3.05 11.40
C GLY A 216 15.23 -3.69 11.87
N THR A 217 14.65 -3.25 12.98
CA THR A 217 13.29 -3.63 13.39
C THR A 217 12.26 -2.81 12.62
N ALA A 218 10.99 -3.22 12.66
CA ALA A 218 9.92 -2.49 11.99
C ALA A 218 8.69 -2.33 12.89
N TYR A 219 7.96 -1.23 12.71
CA TYR A 219 6.56 -1.14 13.12
C TYR A 219 5.66 -1.40 11.92
N ALA A 220 4.52 -2.04 12.16
CA ALA A 220 3.49 -2.25 11.16
C ALA A 220 2.11 -1.88 11.69
N THR A 221 1.26 -1.31 10.85
CA THR A 221 -0.16 -1.15 11.14
C THR A 221 -0.93 -2.41 10.79
N TYR A 222 -1.82 -2.81 11.69
CA TYR A 222 -2.80 -3.87 11.47
C TYR A 222 -4.17 -3.22 11.63
N MET A 223 -4.87 -2.98 10.52
CA MET A 223 -6.13 -2.23 10.49
C MET A 223 -7.24 -2.94 11.26
N GLY A 224 -7.24 -4.27 11.21
CA GLY A 224 -8.29 -5.14 11.69
C GLY A 224 -8.15 -5.51 13.16
N GLY A 225 -9.29 -5.76 13.79
CA GLY A 225 -9.37 -6.22 15.18
C GLY A 225 -8.72 -7.58 15.47
N PRO A 226 -8.72 -8.01 16.74
CA PRO A 226 -8.19 -9.31 17.15
C PRO A 226 -8.76 -10.47 16.34
N VAL A 227 -7.96 -11.49 16.08
CA VAL A 227 -8.35 -12.66 15.27
C VAL A 227 -9.67 -13.28 15.77
N LEU A 228 -9.85 -13.32 17.09
CA LEU A 228 -11.10 -13.73 17.73
C LEU A 228 -11.79 -12.54 18.42
N PRO A 229 -13.14 -12.43 18.32
CA PRO A 229 -13.86 -11.38 19.03
C PRO A 229 -13.78 -11.57 20.54
N GLY A 230 -13.83 -10.47 21.29
CA GLY A 230 -13.77 -10.45 22.75
C GLY A 230 -12.55 -9.72 23.30
N PRO A 231 -12.25 -9.88 24.61
CA PRO A 231 -11.13 -9.22 25.26
C PRO A 231 -9.80 -9.83 24.83
N HIS A 232 -8.89 -9.00 24.33
CA HIS A 232 -7.50 -9.34 24.04
C HIS A 232 -6.55 -8.58 24.98
N ARG A 233 -5.49 -9.24 25.45
CA ARG A 233 -4.46 -8.64 26.31
C ARG A 233 -3.19 -8.38 25.50
N TYR A 234 -2.83 -7.12 25.38
CA TYR A 234 -1.65 -6.64 24.65
C TYR A 234 -0.36 -6.79 25.45
N SER A 235 0.77 -6.52 24.79
CA SER A 235 2.12 -6.68 25.37
C SER A 235 2.36 -5.79 26.59
N ASP A 236 1.73 -4.60 26.63
CA ASP A 236 1.77 -3.69 27.78
C ASP A 236 0.88 -4.13 28.97
N GLY A 237 0.19 -5.28 28.83
CA GLY A 237 -0.72 -5.83 29.82
C GLY A 237 -2.11 -5.21 29.81
N SER A 238 -2.36 -4.19 28.98
CA SER A 238 -3.67 -3.59 28.81
C SER A 238 -4.61 -4.53 28.06
N VAL A 239 -5.92 -4.31 28.21
CA VAL A 239 -6.95 -5.16 27.59
C VAL A 239 -7.86 -4.28 26.75
N ARG A 240 -8.19 -4.71 25.53
CA ARG A 240 -9.25 -4.13 24.70
C ARG A 240 -10.19 -5.21 24.22
N THR A 241 -11.46 -4.87 24.06
CA THR A 241 -12.46 -5.76 23.47
C THR A 241 -12.58 -5.43 22.00
N GLY A 242 -12.38 -6.43 21.13
CA GLY A 242 -12.58 -6.31 19.69
C GLY A 242 -13.77 -7.11 19.17
N ASN A 243 -14.25 -6.76 17.98
CA ASN A 243 -15.35 -7.44 17.28
C ASN A 243 -14.85 -8.49 16.24
N GLY A 244 -13.59 -8.92 16.37
CA GLY A 244 -13.00 -10.02 15.61
C GLY A 244 -12.25 -9.60 14.35
N TYR A 245 -11.83 -10.60 13.58
CA TYR A 245 -11.02 -10.48 12.36
C TYR A 245 -11.49 -9.40 11.37
N ALA A 246 -10.59 -8.55 10.90
CA ALA A 246 -10.88 -7.41 10.02
C ALA A 246 -11.87 -6.37 10.62
N GLY A 247 -12.19 -6.45 11.91
CA GLY A 247 -13.04 -5.48 12.57
C GLY A 247 -12.22 -4.37 13.26
N SER A 248 -12.57 -4.04 14.49
CA SER A 248 -11.89 -3.07 15.34
C SER A 248 -11.79 -3.57 16.79
N PRO A 249 -10.86 -3.03 17.61
CA PRO A 249 -9.81 -2.09 17.22
C PRO A 249 -8.60 -2.79 16.62
N GLY A 250 -8.00 -2.21 15.58
CA GLY A 250 -6.68 -2.58 15.12
C GLY A 250 -5.55 -2.15 16.05
N GLU A 251 -4.32 -2.34 15.59
CA GLU A 251 -3.12 -2.22 16.42
C GLU A 251 -1.88 -1.80 15.62
N VAL A 252 -0.80 -1.52 16.37
CA VAL A 252 0.56 -1.48 15.83
C VAL A 252 1.34 -2.67 16.38
N VAL A 253 2.00 -3.39 15.48
CA VAL A 253 2.86 -4.54 15.79
C VAL A 253 4.31 -4.14 15.56
N ARG A 254 5.23 -4.56 16.45
CA ARG A 254 6.67 -4.43 16.24
C ARG A 254 7.26 -5.77 15.85
N PHE A 255 8.09 -5.78 14.81
CA PHE A 255 8.80 -6.96 14.30
C PHE A 255 10.31 -6.82 14.44
N ASP A 256 11.01 -7.93 14.67
CA ASP A 256 12.43 -7.99 14.37
C ASP A 256 12.69 -8.14 12.86
N GLU A 257 13.96 -8.08 12.47
CA GLU A 257 14.41 -8.20 11.07
C GLU A 257 14.04 -9.52 10.37
N ASN A 258 13.57 -10.54 11.11
CA ASN A 258 13.13 -11.83 10.59
C ASN A 258 11.61 -11.99 10.62
N GLY A 259 10.86 -10.93 10.95
CA GLY A 259 9.41 -10.98 11.07
C GLY A 259 8.92 -11.70 12.34
N ASN A 260 9.74 -11.84 13.38
CA ASN A 260 9.23 -12.28 14.69
C ASN A 260 8.56 -11.10 15.40
N VAL A 261 7.38 -11.34 15.99
CA VAL A 261 6.66 -10.34 16.78
C VAL A 261 7.41 -10.04 18.08
N LEU A 262 7.77 -8.77 18.27
CA LEU A 262 8.39 -8.25 19.49
C LEU A 262 7.35 -7.66 20.45
N SER A 263 6.32 -7.01 19.92
CA SER A 263 5.23 -6.44 20.72
C SER A 263 3.97 -6.14 19.91
N GLU A 264 2.81 -6.30 20.51
CA GLU A 264 1.49 -5.89 20.02
C GLU A 264 0.95 -4.74 20.88
N SER A 265 0.50 -3.63 20.25
CA SER A 265 0.08 -2.40 20.94
C SER A 265 -1.25 -1.85 20.41
N PRO A 266 -2.27 -1.66 21.26
CA PRO A 266 -3.61 -1.31 20.80
C PRO A 266 -3.68 0.12 20.27
N ALA A 267 -4.27 0.31 19.09
CA ALA A 267 -4.59 1.66 18.60
C ALA A 267 -5.75 2.30 19.38
N ALA A 268 -6.68 1.49 19.92
CA ALA A 268 -7.75 2.00 20.76
C ALA A 268 -7.27 2.50 22.14
N THR A 269 -7.75 3.69 22.50
CA THR A 269 -7.56 4.24 23.86
C THR A 269 -8.53 3.57 24.85
N SER A 270 -8.23 3.69 26.14
CA SER A 270 -9.11 3.15 27.19
C SER A 270 -10.45 3.88 27.31
N GLN A 271 -10.50 5.13 26.82
CA GLN A 271 -11.64 6.03 26.86
C GLN A 271 -12.65 5.68 25.76
N GLY A 272 -12.20 5.09 24.65
CA GLY A 272 -13.00 4.90 23.44
C GLY A 272 -13.01 6.15 22.55
N GLY A 273 -13.54 5.99 21.35
CA GLY A 273 -13.87 7.06 20.42
C GLY A 273 -15.30 7.55 20.57
N ASP A 274 -15.69 8.49 19.72
CA ASP A 274 -17.05 9.04 19.66
C ASP A 274 -18.01 8.03 19.02
N PRO A 275 -19.01 7.49 19.74
CA PRO A 275 -19.92 6.48 19.19
C PRO A 275 -20.79 6.97 18.02
N GLU A 276 -20.97 8.28 17.85
CA GLU A 276 -21.72 8.83 16.70
C GLU A 276 -20.88 8.93 15.43
N GLN A 277 -19.55 8.82 15.56
CA GLN A 277 -18.59 9.02 14.47
C GLN A 277 -17.70 7.80 14.23
N CYS A 278 -17.73 6.84 15.14
CA CYS A 278 -16.85 5.67 15.19
C CYS A 278 -17.69 4.39 15.20
N GLU A 279 -18.57 4.20 14.22
CA GLU A 279 -19.38 2.99 14.16
C GLU A 279 -18.52 1.73 14.05
N ASN A 280 -18.95 0.62 14.65
CA ASN A 280 -18.25 -0.67 14.58
C ASN A 280 -19.22 -1.80 14.19
N VAL A 281 -18.76 -2.76 13.38
CA VAL A 281 -19.61 -3.82 12.84
C VAL A 281 -18.98 -5.22 12.95
N PRO A 282 -19.46 -6.08 13.89
CA PRO A 282 -20.46 -5.83 14.92
C PRO A 282 -20.08 -4.73 15.91
N GLN A 283 -21.09 -4.17 16.55
CA GLN A 283 -20.92 -3.17 17.59
C GLN A 283 -20.11 -3.71 18.77
N VAL A 284 -19.29 -2.84 19.35
CA VAL A 284 -18.50 -3.11 20.57
C VAL A 284 -18.98 -2.19 21.69
N ASP A 285 -18.70 -2.57 22.94
CA ASP A 285 -19.14 -1.80 24.12
C ASP A 285 -18.61 -0.35 24.15
N LYS A 286 -17.43 -0.13 23.59
CA LYS A 286 -16.82 1.18 23.41
C LYS A 286 -16.37 1.32 21.97
N ALA A 287 -17.00 2.26 21.26
CA ALA A 287 -16.55 2.66 19.94
C ALA A 287 -15.05 2.99 19.96
N THR A 288 -14.33 2.68 18.88
CA THR A 288 -12.85 2.76 18.91
C THR A 288 -12.26 3.76 17.92
N CYS A 289 -12.90 3.94 16.75
CA CYS A 289 -12.32 4.58 15.56
C CYS A 289 -10.95 4.00 15.16
N ALA A 290 -10.53 2.87 15.72
CA ALA A 290 -9.17 2.40 15.67
C ALA A 290 -9.04 1.36 14.56
N ASN A 291 -8.66 1.84 13.38
CA ASN A 291 -8.37 1.04 12.21
C ASN A 291 -7.11 1.62 11.56
N PRO A 292 -5.96 1.51 12.26
CA PRO A 292 -4.78 2.26 11.89
C PRO A 292 -4.34 1.88 10.47
N HIS A 293 -4.17 2.91 9.64
CA HIS A 293 -3.77 2.79 8.24
C HIS A 293 -2.67 3.81 7.98
N GLY A 294 -1.67 3.42 7.21
CA GLY A 294 -0.46 4.22 7.00
C GLY A 294 0.37 4.42 8.28
N ILE A 295 1.68 4.54 8.13
CA ILE A 295 2.60 4.65 9.27
C ILE A 295 3.87 5.41 8.93
N GLN A 296 4.28 6.30 9.83
CA GLN A 296 5.53 7.03 9.72
C GLN A 296 6.16 7.24 11.09
N VAL A 297 7.49 7.20 11.13
CA VAL A 297 8.26 7.27 12.37
C VAL A 297 9.30 8.39 12.30
N ARG A 298 9.39 9.17 13.38
CA ARG A 298 10.47 10.12 13.65
C ARG A 298 11.22 9.67 14.89
N GLU A 299 12.26 8.86 14.66
CA GLU A 299 13.07 8.27 15.73
C GLU A 299 13.76 9.33 16.59
N ASP A 300 14.20 10.43 15.99
CA ASP A 300 14.80 11.58 16.66
C ASP A 300 13.83 12.33 17.59
N LEU A 301 12.53 12.17 17.37
CA LEU A 301 11.45 12.75 18.17
C LEU A 301 10.77 11.73 19.09
N ASP A 302 11.19 10.47 19.06
CA ASP A 302 10.47 9.36 19.71
C ASP A 302 8.97 9.36 19.40
N THR A 303 8.60 9.74 18.17
CA THR A 303 7.21 9.89 17.74
C THR A 303 6.91 9.01 16.55
N MET A 304 5.75 8.35 16.58
CA MET A 304 5.16 7.67 15.42
C MET A 304 3.76 8.23 15.13
N VAL A 305 3.38 8.27 13.86
CA VAL A 305 2.09 8.76 13.37
C VAL A 305 1.41 7.67 12.56
N THR A 306 0.12 7.45 12.81
CA THR A 306 -0.72 6.58 11.97
C THR A 306 -2.03 7.30 11.65
N GLY A 307 -2.58 7.06 10.47
CA GLY A 307 -3.96 7.39 10.12
C GLY A 307 -4.93 6.34 10.65
N ASP A 308 -6.23 6.53 10.43
CA ASP A 308 -7.24 5.49 10.51
C ASP A 308 -8.09 5.59 9.24
N PHE A 309 -8.25 4.49 8.49
CA PHE A 309 -8.95 4.55 7.19
C PHE A 309 -10.40 4.08 7.26
N VAL A 310 -10.63 2.79 7.52
CA VAL A 310 -11.95 2.17 7.50
C VAL A 310 -11.94 0.90 8.33
N GLU A 311 -13.09 0.46 8.84
CA GLU A 311 -13.19 -0.90 9.39
C GLU A 311 -13.09 -1.93 8.25
N PRO A 312 -11.96 -2.67 8.12
CA PRO A 312 -11.60 -3.29 6.84
C PRO A 312 -12.57 -4.39 6.40
N ARG A 313 -13.27 -5.05 7.33
CA ARG A 313 -14.31 -6.05 7.06
C ARG A 313 -15.37 -5.54 6.10
N THR A 314 -15.69 -4.25 6.11
CA THR A 314 -16.73 -3.68 5.25
C THR A 314 -16.27 -3.43 3.81
N LEU A 315 -14.97 -3.59 3.53
CA LEU A 315 -14.42 -3.55 2.17
C LEU A 315 -13.96 -4.93 1.70
N ILE A 316 -13.35 -5.71 2.60
CA ILE A 316 -12.64 -6.94 2.20
C ILE A 316 -13.47 -8.22 2.37
N LEU A 317 -14.52 -8.21 3.18
CA LEU A 317 -15.36 -9.39 3.44
C LEU A 317 -16.78 -9.25 2.89
N ASP A 318 -17.28 -8.02 2.74
CA ASP A 318 -18.61 -7.73 2.19
C ASP A 318 -18.44 -6.85 0.94
N PRO A 319 -18.81 -7.32 -0.26
CA PRO A 319 -18.68 -6.56 -1.51
C PRO A 319 -19.78 -5.50 -1.69
N ILE A 320 -20.56 -5.21 -0.64
CA ILE A 320 -21.59 -4.17 -0.65
C ILE A 320 -21.00 -2.92 -0.02
N ASP A 321 -21.36 -1.75 -0.58
CA ASP A 321 -21.05 -0.45 -0.01
C ASP A 321 -21.21 -0.45 1.53
N PRO A 322 -20.24 0.12 2.27
CA PRO A 322 -20.28 0.15 3.72
C PRO A 322 -21.64 0.67 4.21
N PRO A 323 -22.31 -0.04 5.13
CA PRO A 323 -23.69 0.26 5.52
C PRO A 323 -23.84 1.59 6.25
N SER A 324 -22.73 2.22 6.63
CA SER A 324 -22.67 3.53 7.25
C SER A 324 -21.42 4.28 6.78
N PRO A 325 -21.54 5.59 6.46
CA PRO A 325 -20.40 6.43 6.12
C PRO A 325 -19.43 6.61 7.29
N TYR A 326 -19.88 6.42 8.54
CA TYR A 326 -19.05 6.52 9.75
C TYR A 326 -18.15 5.30 10.00
N LEU A 327 -18.14 4.35 9.07
CA LEU A 327 -17.14 3.27 9.03
C LEU A 327 -15.84 3.76 8.43
N PHE A 328 -15.88 4.73 7.51
CA PHE A 328 -14.72 5.50 7.11
C PHE A 328 -14.33 6.42 8.27
N ARG A 329 -13.03 6.43 8.57
CA ARG A 329 -12.44 7.11 9.70
C ARG A 329 -11.78 8.39 9.23
N SER A 330 -11.65 9.32 10.17
CA SER A 330 -11.09 10.65 9.94
C SER A 330 -10.08 11.01 11.04
N THR A 331 -9.51 10.01 11.70
CA THR A 331 -8.67 10.21 12.88
C THR A 331 -7.19 9.95 12.60
N VAL A 332 -6.34 10.84 13.09
CA VAL A 332 -4.88 10.66 13.17
C VAL A 332 -4.49 10.32 14.60
N ARG A 333 -3.55 9.39 14.76
CA ARG A 333 -2.99 8.98 16.05
C ARG A 333 -1.52 9.35 16.13
N ILE A 334 -1.14 9.91 17.27
CA ILE A 334 0.26 10.14 17.63
C ILE A 334 0.64 9.17 18.73
N TRP A 335 1.80 8.57 18.58
CA TRP A 335 2.34 7.55 19.46
C TRP A 335 3.68 8.01 20.03
N ASP A 336 3.85 7.85 21.35
CA ASP A 336 5.15 7.90 22.02
C ASP A 336 5.82 6.53 21.87
N ILE A 337 7.01 6.52 21.27
CA ILE A 337 7.81 5.33 21.02
C ILE A 337 9.15 5.36 21.77
N SER A 338 9.31 6.23 22.78
CA SER A 338 10.53 6.31 23.60
C SER A 338 10.90 4.98 24.29
N ASP A 339 9.90 4.13 24.52
CA ASP A 339 10.08 2.69 24.73
C ASP A 339 9.61 1.94 23.48
N ARG A 340 10.56 1.50 22.65
CA ARG A 340 10.27 0.91 21.35
C ARG A 340 9.39 -0.35 21.44
N ASN A 341 9.43 -1.10 22.55
CA ASN A 341 8.60 -2.31 22.71
C ASN A 341 7.22 -2.03 23.36
N HIS A 342 6.94 -0.78 23.72
CA HIS A 342 5.66 -0.40 24.33
C HIS A 342 5.19 0.96 23.79
N PRO A 343 4.96 1.08 22.47
CA PRO A 343 4.45 2.30 21.87
C PRO A 343 3.07 2.65 22.46
N LYS A 344 2.82 3.92 22.72
CA LYS A 344 1.58 4.39 23.38
C LYS A 344 0.94 5.52 22.62
N VAL A 345 -0.34 5.39 22.31
CA VAL A 345 -1.14 6.50 21.79
C VAL A 345 -1.20 7.63 22.82
N THR A 346 -0.65 8.79 22.47
CA THR A 346 -0.66 10.00 23.30
C THR A 346 -1.73 10.99 22.86
N SER A 347 -2.10 10.97 21.58
CA SER A 347 -3.12 11.84 21.00
C SER A 347 -3.92 11.09 19.94
N VAL A 348 -5.24 11.30 19.93
CA VAL A 348 -6.16 10.90 18.85
C VAL A 348 -6.90 12.15 18.44
N GLN A 349 -6.80 12.53 17.17
CA GLN A 349 -7.43 13.74 16.66
C GLN A 349 -8.23 13.45 15.43
N ARG A 350 -9.42 14.03 15.37
CA ARG A 350 -10.21 14.06 14.15
C ARG A 350 -9.70 15.20 13.26
N LEU A 351 -9.53 14.93 11.98
CA LEU A 351 -9.33 15.97 10.99
C LEU A 351 -10.58 16.88 10.96
N PRO A 352 -10.41 18.22 10.90
CA PRO A 352 -11.55 19.12 10.87
C PRO A 352 -12.33 18.97 9.56
N ASP A 353 -13.66 19.06 9.63
CA ASP A 353 -14.56 19.20 8.47
C ASP A 353 -14.82 20.69 8.19
N ASP A 354 -15.18 21.06 6.94
CA ASP A 354 -15.67 22.42 6.66
C ASP A 354 -17.12 22.55 7.16
N PRO A 355 -17.46 23.53 8.01
CA PRO A 355 -18.84 23.75 8.45
C PRO A 355 -19.85 24.03 7.33
N GLN A 356 -19.40 24.30 6.10
CA GLN A 356 -20.25 24.54 4.92
C GLN A 356 -20.53 23.27 4.10
N GLU A 357 -19.87 22.15 4.38
CA GLU A 357 -20.13 20.87 3.72
C GLU A 357 -21.55 20.37 4.00
N ASP A 358 -22.07 19.53 3.09
CA ASP A 358 -23.40 18.96 3.24
C ASP A 358 -23.46 18.02 4.46
N PRO A 359 -24.26 18.33 5.50
CA PRO A 359 -24.37 17.47 6.65
C PRO A 359 -25.01 16.11 6.30
N GLU A 360 -25.79 16.02 5.23
CA GLU A 360 -26.46 14.80 4.78
C GLU A 360 -25.56 13.88 3.94
N ASP A 361 -24.37 14.35 3.55
CA ASP A 361 -23.38 13.58 2.81
C ASP A 361 -22.02 13.49 3.55
N PRO A 362 -21.97 12.79 4.70
CA PRO A 362 -20.76 12.65 5.48
C PRO A 362 -19.67 11.82 4.80
N ARG A 363 -19.99 11.04 3.75
CA ARG A 363 -19.02 10.18 3.05
C ARG A 363 -18.02 11.01 2.25
N HIS A 364 -18.47 12.11 1.66
CA HIS A 364 -17.68 12.93 0.74
C HIS A 364 -17.14 14.22 1.39
N ARG A 365 -17.14 14.30 2.72
CA ARG A 365 -16.47 15.40 3.43
C ARG A 365 -14.97 15.29 3.29
N ASP A 366 -14.31 16.44 3.34
CA ASP A 366 -12.86 16.57 3.26
C ASP A 366 -12.11 15.65 4.23
N SER A 367 -12.66 15.35 5.42
CA SER A 367 -11.98 14.51 6.42
C SER A 367 -12.15 13.01 6.21
N SER A 368 -13.04 12.59 5.30
CA SER A 368 -13.51 11.22 5.19
C SER A 368 -12.50 10.29 4.55
N GLY A 369 -12.26 9.15 5.20
CA GLY A 369 -11.42 8.07 4.70
C GLY A 369 -9.95 8.45 4.67
N LEU A 370 -9.38 8.66 5.84
CA LEU A 370 -7.96 9.00 5.97
C LEU A 370 -7.11 7.77 5.61
N MET A 371 -6.48 7.81 4.43
CA MET A 371 -5.61 6.74 3.94
C MET A 371 -4.21 6.91 4.53
N GLU A 372 -3.38 7.73 3.90
CA GLU A 372 -1.96 7.75 4.20
C GLU A 372 -1.53 8.98 4.98
N VAL A 373 -0.46 8.80 5.75
CA VAL A 373 0.23 9.85 6.49
C VAL A 373 1.68 9.94 6.05
N THR A 374 2.25 11.13 6.13
CA THR A 374 3.69 11.37 5.95
C THR A 374 4.18 12.37 7.01
N VAL A 375 5.48 12.37 7.32
CA VAL A 375 6.08 13.27 8.32
C VAL A 375 7.14 14.13 7.67
N THR A 376 7.32 15.37 8.12
CA THR A 376 8.48 16.14 7.66
C THR A 376 9.76 15.43 8.09
N GLN A 377 10.81 15.44 7.28
CA GLN A 377 12.00 14.63 7.41
C GLN A 377 13.17 15.39 8.05
N GLN A 378 13.23 16.72 7.91
CA GLN A 378 14.33 17.50 8.46
C GLN A 378 14.23 17.62 9.99
N PRO A 379 15.35 17.51 10.75
CA PRO A 379 15.33 17.55 12.22
C PRO A 379 14.69 18.81 12.82
N GLY A 380 14.74 19.94 12.11
CA GLY A 380 14.13 21.20 12.52
C GLY A 380 12.62 21.27 12.33
N ASN A 381 12.08 20.41 11.46
CA ASN A 381 10.66 20.33 11.13
C ASN A 381 10.04 19.18 11.91
N LYS A 382 8.93 19.43 12.58
CA LYS A 382 8.21 18.44 13.40
C LYS A 382 6.81 18.17 12.87
N GLY A 383 6.58 18.49 11.61
CA GLY A 383 5.27 18.44 11.02
C GLY A 383 4.89 17.04 10.57
N ALA A 384 3.60 16.86 10.33
CA ALA A 384 3.06 15.71 9.63
C ALA A 384 1.92 16.12 8.71
N PHE A 385 1.73 15.33 7.66
CA PHE A 385 0.64 15.43 6.72
C PHE A 385 -0.25 14.19 6.82
N ALA A 386 -1.54 14.38 6.55
CA ALA A 386 -2.53 13.32 6.49
C ALA A 386 -3.42 13.55 5.27
N GLN A 387 -3.70 12.49 4.52
CA GLN A 387 -4.44 12.55 3.27
C GLN A 387 -5.71 11.71 3.33
N THR A 388 -6.78 12.20 2.70
CA THR A 388 -8.11 11.57 2.70
C THR A 388 -8.52 11.13 1.30
N MET A 389 -8.98 9.88 1.18
CA MET A 389 -9.34 9.25 -0.09
C MET A 389 -10.69 9.75 -0.60
N GLN A 390 -11.74 9.62 0.21
CA GLN A 390 -13.07 10.10 -0.16
C GLN A 390 -13.16 11.62 -0.10
N GLY A 391 -12.42 12.26 0.81
CA GLY A 391 -12.39 13.73 0.89
C GLY A 391 -11.56 14.42 -0.20
N GLY A 392 -10.51 13.78 -0.74
CA GLY A 392 -9.62 14.40 -1.71
C GLY A 392 -8.86 15.61 -1.15
N ALA A 393 -8.38 15.50 0.10
CA ALA A 393 -7.75 16.61 0.81
C ALA A 393 -6.46 16.18 1.51
N ILE A 394 -5.54 17.15 1.67
CA ILE A 394 -4.34 16.98 2.50
C ILE A 394 -4.37 17.98 3.65
N TYR A 395 -4.10 17.47 4.84
CA TYR A 395 -4.01 18.20 6.09
C TYR A 395 -2.58 18.29 6.57
N TYR A 396 -2.27 19.33 7.34
CA TYR A 396 -0.94 19.51 7.94
C TYR A 396 -1.04 19.87 9.42
N ALA A 397 -0.24 19.23 10.26
CA ALA A 397 0.05 19.67 11.62
C ALA A 397 1.53 20.07 11.71
N PRO A 398 1.87 21.28 12.21
CA PRO A 398 3.27 21.75 12.21
C PRO A 398 4.15 21.16 13.31
N ASP A 399 3.56 20.58 14.36
CA ASP A 399 4.29 19.98 15.47
C ASP A 399 3.49 18.80 16.04
N ILE A 400 3.91 17.59 15.69
CA ILE A 400 3.34 16.34 16.20
C ILE A 400 3.78 16.02 17.64
N THR A 401 4.77 16.73 18.18
CA THR A 401 5.22 16.60 19.57
C THR A 401 4.43 17.49 20.54
N ALA A 402 3.55 18.35 20.00
CA ALA A 402 2.64 19.13 20.82
C ALA A 402 1.69 18.23 21.62
N GLN A 403 1.13 18.74 22.71
CA GLN A 403 0.11 18.00 23.48
C GLN A 403 -1.19 17.83 22.68
N GLU A 404 -1.53 18.86 21.89
CA GLU A 404 -2.67 18.88 20.98
C GLU A 404 -2.19 19.43 19.63
N PRO A 405 -1.57 18.59 18.78
CA PRO A 405 -1.24 18.97 17.39
C PRO A 405 -2.44 19.63 16.70
N GLN A 406 -2.24 20.60 15.82
CA GLN A 406 -3.36 21.32 15.19
C GLN A 406 -3.37 21.02 13.69
N TRP A 407 -4.32 20.18 13.27
CA TRP A 407 -4.54 19.82 11.87
C TRP A 407 -5.39 20.86 11.15
N ARG A 408 -5.07 21.07 9.88
CA ARG A 408 -5.72 22.06 9.01
C ARG A 408 -5.62 21.59 7.56
N LYS A 409 -6.68 21.75 6.79
CA LYS A 409 -6.66 21.45 5.35
C LYS A 409 -5.73 22.46 4.65
N VAL A 410 -4.71 21.97 3.96
CA VAL A 410 -3.71 22.78 3.24
C VAL A 410 -3.74 22.55 1.73
N TRP A 411 -4.30 21.44 1.28
CA TRP A 411 -4.44 21.10 -0.13
C TRP A 411 -5.83 20.50 -0.41
N ASP A 412 -6.23 20.62 -1.68
CA ASP A 412 -7.51 20.17 -2.23
C ASP A 412 -7.21 19.58 -3.61
N ASP A 413 -7.50 18.29 -3.80
CA ASP A 413 -7.10 17.55 -5.00
C ASP A 413 -7.82 18.05 -6.26
N GLY A 414 -8.97 18.72 -6.08
CA GLY A 414 -9.69 19.42 -7.14
C GLY A 414 -8.83 20.46 -7.88
N ASP A 415 -7.81 21.02 -7.22
CA ASP A 415 -6.88 21.98 -7.82
C ASP A 415 -5.89 21.35 -8.81
N ALA A 416 -5.68 20.03 -8.79
CA ALA A 416 -4.79 19.33 -9.71
C ALA A 416 -5.49 18.80 -10.97
N LEU A 417 -6.79 18.56 -10.93
CA LEU A 417 -7.50 17.74 -11.94
C LEU A 417 -7.41 18.28 -13.38
N LYS A 418 -7.29 19.60 -13.55
CA LYS A 418 -7.16 20.23 -14.88
C LYS A 418 -5.80 20.02 -15.52
N GLU A 419 -4.76 19.82 -14.71
CA GLU A 419 -3.43 19.50 -15.21
C GLU A 419 -3.39 18.07 -15.75
N PHE A 420 -4.14 17.15 -15.14
CA PHE A 420 -4.31 15.80 -15.68
C PHE A 420 -5.08 15.83 -17.00
N HIS A 421 -6.24 16.51 -17.05
CA HIS A 421 -7.01 16.67 -18.28
C HIS A 421 -7.77 18.01 -18.34
N PRO A 422 -7.66 18.79 -19.43
CA PRO A 422 -8.21 20.16 -19.50
C PRO A 422 -9.73 20.28 -19.32
N SER A 423 -10.48 19.19 -19.54
CA SER A 423 -11.94 19.18 -19.36
C SER A 423 -12.39 18.85 -17.95
N SER A 424 -11.47 18.52 -17.04
CA SER A 424 -11.83 18.13 -15.67
C SER A 424 -12.44 19.29 -14.89
N GLY A 425 -13.34 18.94 -13.97
CA GLY A 425 -13.86 19.84 -12.96
C GLY A 425 -12.81 20.22 -11.92
N THR A 426 -13.26 20.75 -10.79
CA THR A 426 -12.42 21.07 -9.61
C THR A 426 -13.00 20.48 -8.34
N GLU A 427 -13.82 19.43 -8.49
CA GLU A 427 -14.47 18.77 -7.36
C GLU A 427 -13.51 17.73 -6.80
N ALA A 428 -13.22 17.79 -5.51
CA ALA A 428 -12.21 16.99 -4.84
C ALA A 428 -12.77 15.72 -4.21
N ALA A 429 -14.05 15.75 -3.82
CA ALA A 429 -14.75 14.59 -3.29
C ALA A 429 -14.57 13.38 -4.22
N ASP A 430 -14.28 12.21 -3.64
CA ASP A 430 -14.04 10.94 -4.32
C ASP A 430 -12.98 10.99 -5.43
N THR A 431 -11.97 11.85 -5.31
CA THR A 431 -10.77 11.78 -6.17
C THR A 431 -9.84 10.63 -5.79
N ASN A 432 -10.11 9.94 -4.67
CA ASN A 432 -9.49 8.69 -4.26
C ASN A 432 -7.96 8.78 -4.20
N GLY A 433 -7.44 9.77 -3.48
CA GLY A 433 -6.02 9.83 -3.17
C GLY A 433 -5.59 8.59 -2.36
N GLY A 434 -4.45 7.99 -2.71
CA GLY A 434 -4.05 6.69 -2.12
C GLY A 434 -2.66 6.67 -1.48
N TRP A 435 -1.75 7.58 -1.84
CA TRP A 435 -0.40 7.62 -1.27
C TRP A 435 0.15 9.04 -1.17
N ILE A 436 0.90 9.32 -0.11
CA ILE A 436 1.55 10.61 0.13
C ILE A 436 2.94 10.42 0.73
N GLN A 437 3.93 11.17 0.27
CA GLN A 437 5.30 11.09 0.79
C GLN A 437 6.03 12.43 0.67
N THR A 438 6.61 12.91 1.77
CA THR A 438 7.56 14.04 1.73
C THR A 438 8.92 13.59 1.22
N SER A 439 9.51 14.41 0.35
CA SER A 439 10.95 14.37 0.04
C SER A 439 11.80 14.52 1.31
N ALA A 440 12.99 13.91 1.33
CA ALA A 440 13.84 13.92 2.52
C ALA A 440 14.32 15.34 2.91
N ASN A 441 14.38 16.27 1.96
CA ASN A 441 14.74 17.67 2.20
C ASN A 441 13.54 18.58 2.59
N ASP A 442 12.33 18.02 2.74
CA ASP A 442 11.07 18.76 3.02
C ASP A 442 10.70 19.83 1.98
N GLN A 443 11.22 19.75 0.76
CA GLN A 443 10.88 20.70 -0.30
C GLN A 443 9.56 20.34 -0.98
N PHE A 444 9.43 19.06 -1.34
CA PHE A 444 8.28 18.52 -2.06
C PHE A 444 7.49 17.50 -1.24
N LEU A 445 6.21 17.44 -1.56
CA LEU A 445 5.25 16.44 -1.11
C LEU A 445 4.65 15.77 -2.35
N TYR A 446 4.90 14.48 -2.51
CA TYR A 446 4.38 13.68 -3.62
C TYR A 446 3.06 13.04 -3.23
N HIS A 447 2.15 12.93 -4.19
CA HIS A 447 0.82 12.37 -3.96
C HIS A 447 0.27 11.68 -5.20
N THR A 448 -0.36 10.51 -5.03
CA THR A 448 -1.10 9.79 -6.08
C THR A 448 -2.60 10.03 -5.95
N ILE A 449 -3.26 10.23 -7.08
CA ILE A 449 -4.71 10.45 -7.18
C ILE A 449 -5.24 9.46 -8.22
N MET A 450 -6.12 8.53 -7.84
CA MET A 450 -6.78 7.64 -8.82
C MET A 450 -7.74 8.41 -9.72
N GLY A 451 -8.28 9.51 -9.21
CA GLY A 451 -9.34 10.27 -9.83
C GLY A 451 -10.71 9.77 -9.39
N ARG A 452 -11.74 10.30 -10.04
CA ARG A 452 -13.13 10.02 -9.72
C ARG A 452 -13.81 9.24 -10.80
N GLU A 453 -14.48 8.17 -10.40
CA GLU A 453 -15.30 7.39 -11.31
C GLU A 453 -16.53 8.15 -11.80
N LYS A 454 -16.96 7.85 -13.03
CA LYS A 454 -18.25 8.35 -13.54
C LYS A 454 -19.39 7.89 -12.64
N GLY A 455 -20.25 8.82 -12.26
CA GLY A 455 -21.42 8.52 -11.43
C GLY A 455 -21.16 8.53 -9.92
N ALA A 456 -19.92 8.72 -9.45
CA ALA A 456 -19.56 8.64 -8.03
C ALA A 456 -20.36 9.62 -7.17
N LEU A 457 -20.47 10.88 -7.60
CA LEU A 457 -21.25 11.92 -6.91
C LEU A 457 -22.70 12.01 -7.40
N GLY A 458 -23.21 10.97 -8.07
CA GLY A 458 -24.54 10.91 -8.64
C GLY A 458 -24.56 10.75 -10.16
N SER A 459 -25.72 10.44 -10.72
CA SER A 459 -25.87 9.93 -12.11
C SER A 459 -25.32 10.83 -13.22
N ASP A 460 -25.16 12.12 -12.96
CA ASP A 460 -24.67 13.11 -13.93
C ASP A 460 -23.17 13.44 -13.75
N ASP A 461 -22.48 12.84 -12.78
CA ASP A 461 -21.06 13.07 -12.55
C ASP A 461 -20.21 12.50 -13.69
N PRO A 462 -19.49 13.36 -14.47
CA PRO A 462 -18.63 12.91 -15.56
C PRO A 462 -17.37 12.19 -15.08
N GLY A 463 -17.08 12.19 -13.77
CA GLY A 463 -15.84 11.72 -13.20
C GLY A 463 -14.65 12.64 -13.50
N ALA A 464 -13.46 12.23 -13.06
CA ALA A 464 -12.20 12.88 -13.36
C ALA A 464 -11.06 11.84 -13.50
N PRO A 465 -10.12 12.02 -14.43
CA PRO A 465 -8.91 11.21 -14.46
C PRO A 465 -7.99 11.55 -13.30
N GLY A 466 -7.05 10.64 -13.03
CA GLY A 466 -6.04 10.76 -11.98
C GLY A 466 -4.62 10.96 -12.51
N GLY A 467 -3.66 10.84 -11.61
CA GLY A 467 -2.24 10.99 -11.88
C GLY A 467 -1.40 11.12 -10.61
N MET A 468 -0.16 11.54 -10.79
CA MET A 468 0.74 11.90 -9.70
C MET A 468 0.93 13.41 -9.65
N ILE A 469 1.08 13.97 -8.46
CA ILE A 469 1.43 15.38 -8.26
C ILE A 469 2.65 15.53 -7.35
N SER A 470 3.34 16.64 -7.54
CA SER A 470 4.35 17.17 -6.64
C SER A 470 3.90 18.53 -6.16
N LEU A 471 3.88 18.74 -4.85
CA LEU A 471 3.56 20.01 -4.22
C LEU A 471 4.82 20.61 -3.60
N ASP A 472 5.14 21.86 -3.93
CA ASP A 472 6.13 22.63 -3.18
C ASP A 472 5.51 23.02 -1.82
N ILE A 473 6.05 22.41 -0.77
CA ILE A 473 5.64 22.60 0.63
C ILE A 473 6.64 23.46 1.42
N SER A 474 7.73 23.89 0.79
CA SER A 474 8.87 24.54 1.46
C SER A 474 8.44 25.77 2.26
N LYS A 475 7.51 26.59 1.75
CA LYS A 475 7.02 27.79 2.47
C LYS A 475 6.16 27.43 3.67
N LEU A 476 5.40 26.34 3.59
CA LEU A 476 4.54 25.88 4.67
C LEU A 476 5.38 25.37 5.83
N VAL A 477 6.29 24.42 5.55
CA VAL A 477 7.08 23.71 6.57
C VAL A 477 8.12 24.61 7.22
N ASN A 478 8.72 25.54 6.48
CA ASN A 478 9.68 26.50 7.04
C ASN A 478 9.01 27.67 7.78
N SER A 479 7.68 27.74 7.78
CA SER A 479 6.96 28.79 8.51
C SER A 479 6.91 28.47 10.00
N LYS A 480 7.39 29.40 10.83
CA LYS A 480 7.24 29.28 12.31
C LYS A 480 5.80 29.39 12.80
N ASN A 481 4.92 29.95 11.97
CA ASN A 481 3.52 30.15 12.30
C ASN A 481 2.69 30.04 11.02
N PRO A 482 2.52 28.82 10.50
CA PRO A 482 1.84 28.62 9.25
C PRO A 482 0.43 29.19 9.32
N LYS A 483 -0.05 29.73 8.21
CA LYS A 483 -1.34 30.40 8.02
C LYS A 483 -2.20 29.74 6.95
N CYS A 484 -1.64 28.81 6.18
CA CYS A 484 -2.45 28.02 5.29
C CYS A 484 -3.50 27.22 6.07
N ASP A 485 -4.76 27.44 5.70
CA ASP A 485 -5.93 26.73 6.19
C ASP A 485 -7.05 27.02 5.18
N LEU A 486 -7.48 25.99 4.44
CA LEU A 486 -8.47 26.11 3.38
C LEU A 486 -9.92 26.12 3.90
N HIS A 487 -10.19 25.60 5.10
CA HIS A 487 -11.53 25.67 5.74
C HIS A 487 -11.83 27.07 6.27
N SER A 488 -10.81 27.74 6.79
CA SER A 488 -10.96 29.11 7.31
C SER A 488 -11.03 30.20 6.22
N LYS A 489 -10.92 29.80 4.94
CA LYS A 489 -10.80 30.70 3.80
C LYS A 489 -12.18 31.23 3.37
N PRO A 490 -12.43 32.55 3.42
CA PRO A 490 -13.66 33.11 2.86
C PRO A 490 -13.71 32.93 1.34
N GLU A 491 -14.88 32.62 0.80
CA GLU A 491 -15.13 32.48 -0.64
C GLU A 491 -14.56 33.68 -1.42
N GLY A 492 -13.83 33.40 -2.50
CA GLY A 492 -13.23 34.41 -3.37
C GLY A 492 -11.98 35.12 -2.84
N LYS A 493 -11.43 34.74 -1.67
CA LYS A 493 -10.11 35.19 -1.21
C LYS A 493 -8.98 34.34 -1.79
N PRO A 494 -7.77 34.89 -1.99
CA PRO A 494 -6.61 34.07 -2.36
C PRO A 494 -6.21 33.16 -1.18
N LYS A 495 -5.61 32.01 -1.48
CA LYS A 495 -4.96 31.15 -0.48
C LYS A 495 -3.83 31.93 0.21
N SER A 496 -3.50 31.55 1.44
CA SER A 496 -2.31 32.11 2.12
C SER A 496 -1.05 31.82 1.31
N ALA A 497 -0.07 32.73 1.34
CA ALA A 497 1.15 32.63 0.52
C ALA A 497 2.07 31.46 0.90
N ASP A 498 1.85 30.87 2.08
CA ASP A 498 2.52 29.69 2.59
C ASP A 498 1.73 28.39 2.34
N CYS A 499 0.60 28.43 1.64
CA CYS A 499 -0.05 27.19 1.21
C CYS A 499 0.82 26.44 0.18
N PRO A 500 0.76 25.09 0.17
CA PRO A 500 1.37 24.29 -0.87
C PRO A 500 0.95 24.76 -2.26
N THR A 501 1.89 24.67 -3.21
CA THR A 501 1.64 25.01 -4.61
C THR A 501 1.99 23.84 -5.49
N LEU A 502 1.19 23.58 -6.52
CA LEU A 502 1.47 22.54 -7.50
C LEU A 502 2.77 22.86 -8.25
N ALA A 503 3.77 22.02 -8.05
CA ALA A 503 5.07 22.09 -8.71
C ALA A 503 5.06 21.28 -10.02
N GLY A 504 4.42 20.11 -10.00
CA GLY A 504 4.29 19.23 -11.16
C GLY A 504 3.07 18.33 -11.07
N ALA A 505 2.59 17.89 -12.23
CA ALA A 505 1.49 16.95 -12.35
C ALA A 505 1.69 16.06 -13.58
N ALA A 506 1.65 14.75 -13.38
CA ALA A 506 1.71 13.74 -14.43
C ALA A 506 0.37 13.01 -14.51
N GLY A 507 -0.46 13.37 -15.49
CA GLY A 507 -1.74 12.71 -15.73
C GLY A 507 -1.55 11.31 -16.30
N ILE A 508 -2.12 10.31 -15.66
CA ILE A 508 -2.06 8.89 -16.06
C ILE A 508 -3.46 8.46 -16.47
N ASN A 509 -3.57 7.64 -17.53
CA ASN A 509 -4.86 7.20 -18.07
C ASN A 509 -5.84 8.37 -18.30
N ARG A 510 -5.35 9.44 -18.92
CA ARG A 510 -5.97 10.78 -18.97
C ARG A 510 -7.39 10.84 -19.52
N ASP A 511 -7.79 9.86 -20.33
CA ASP A 511 -9.12 9.76 -20.92
C ASP A 511 -10.06 8.79 -20.17
N GLN A 512 -9.59 8.21 -19.06
CA GLN A 512 -10.29 7.18 -18.28
C GLN A 512 -10.52 7.64 -16.83
N PRO A 513 -11.70 8.18 -16.52
CA PRO A 513 -12.02 8.64 -15.15
C PRO A 513 -11.93 7.54 -14.09
N GLY A 514 -11.23 7.86 -13.00
CA GLY A 514 -11.00 6.97 -11.86
C GLY A 514 -9.98 5.86 -12.09
N MET A 515 -9.12 5.95 -13.12
CA MET A 515 -8.12 4.93 -13.46
C MET A 515 -6.66 5.44 -13.37
N GLY A 516 -6.41 6.42 -12.52
CA GLY A 516 -5.06 6.86 -12.15
C GLY A 516 -4.41 5.93 -11.10
N PRO A 517 -3.16 6.21 -10.72
CA PRO A 517 -2.46 5.42 -9.71
C PRO A 517 -3.12 5.54 -8.33
N HIS A 518 -3.13 4.44 -7.61
CA HIS A 518 -3.57 4.33 -6.23
C HIS A 518 -2.38 4.46 -5.26
N PHE A 519 -1.35 3.61 -5.39
CA PHE A 519 -0.15 3.68 -4.56
C PHE A 519 1.05 4.25 -5.31
N GLY A 520 2.03 4.72 -4.53
CA GLY A 520 3.29 5.24 -5.04
C GLY A 520 4.50 4.80 -4.21
N THR A 521 5.68 5.04 -4.76
CA THR A 521 6.97 4.97 -4.10
C THR A 521 7.91 6.02 -4.66
N VAL A 522 8.83 6.47 -3.83
CA VAL A 522 9.90 7.38 -4.22
C VAL A 522 11.15 6.56 -4.53
N ASP A 523 11.88 6.94 -5.58
CA ASP A 523 13.23 6.47 -5.79
C ASP A 523 14.21 7.28 -4.93
N ASN A 524 14.74 6.66 -3.88
CA ASN A 524 15.68 7.30 -2.98
C ASN A 524 17.14 7.05 -3.34
N PHE A 525 17.47 6.58 -4.55
CA PHE A 525 18.85 6.32 -4.96
C PHE A 525 19.34 7.24 -6.09
N GLU A 526 20.64 7.52 -6.08
CA GLU A 526 21.35 8.12 -7.21
C GLU A 526 22.62 7.32 -7.54
N LEU A 527 22.93 7.14 -8.83
CA LEU A 527 24.15 6.49 -9.26
C LEU A 527 25.34 7.46 -9.25
N GLY A 528 26.29 7.22 -8.37
CA GLY A 528 27.48 8.07 -8.28
C GLY A 528 28.57 7.78 -9.32
N PRO A 529 29.57 8.68 -9.45
CA PRO A 529 30.62 8.59 -10.46
C PRO A 529 31.60 7.42 -10.26
N ASP A 530 31.59 6.79 -9.09
CA ASP A 530 32.34 5.58 -8.77
C ASP A 530 31.61 4.29 -9.17
N GLY A 531 30.40 4.41 -9.72
CA GLY A 531 29.58 3.27 -10.09
C GLY A 531 29.04 2.53 -8.88
N LYS A 532 28.55 3.27 -7.87
CA LYS A 532 27.74 2.77 -6.75
C LYS A 532 26.56 3.69 -6.50
N TYR A 533 25.45 3.10 -6.09
CA TYR A 533 24.26 3.85 -5.67
C TYR A 533 24.45 4.44 -4.27
N ARG A 534 23.82 5.57 -4.03
CA ARG A 534 23.78 6.26 -2.74
C ARG A 534 22.37 6.77 -2.51
N GLU A 535 21.99 6.88 -1.24
CA GLU A 535 20.73 7.53 -0.91
C GLU A 535 20.78 9.03 -1.23
N THR A 536 19.73 9.55 -1.88
CA THR A 536 19.58 10.97 -2.23
C THR A 536 18.45 11.62 -1.43
N ASP A 537 18.60 12.92 -1.15
CA ASP A 537 17.54 13.73 -0.57
C ASP A 537 16.61 14.40 -1.60
N GLN A 538 16.95 14.25 -2.87
CA GLN A 538 16.27 14.79 -4.04
C GLN A 538 16.01 13.65 -5.02
N PRO A 539 14.89 12.95 -4.84
CA PRO A 539 14.53 11.88 -5.74
C PRO A 539 14.24 12.45 -7.14
N ASP A 540 14.71 11.77 -8.17
CA ASP A 540 14.48 12.11 -9.57
C ASP A 540 13.42 11.23 -10.23
N ARG A 541 12.93 10.19 -9.54
CA ARG A 541 11.86 9.31 -10.03
C ARG A 541 10.85 8.95 -8.95
N LEU A 542 9.62 8.77 -9.41
CA LEU A 542 8.51 8.16 -8.68
C LEU A 542 8.03 6.95 -9.46
N ALA A 543 7.46 5.98 -8.77
CA ALA A 543 6.69 4.91 -9.41
C ALA A 543 5.34 4.76 -8.74
N GLY A 544 4.36 4.20 -9.44
CA GLY A 544 3.06 3.93 -8.86
C GLY A 544 2.19 3.00 -9.67
N THR A 545 1.21 2.45 -8.98
CA THR A 545 0.37 1.32 -9.38
C THR A 545 -1.09 1.69 -9.14
N ASP A 546 -2.01 1.23 -9.98
CA ASP A 546 -3.42 1.62 -9.95
C ASP A 546 -4.35 0.66 -9.19
N TYR A 547 -3.83 -0.49 -8.75
CA TYR A 547 -4.63 -1.46 -8.00
C TYR A 547 -4.88 -1.00 -6.56
N PHE A 548 -6.12 -1.18 -6.08
CA PHE A 548 -6.53 -0.91 -4.70
C PHE A 548 -6.79 -2.19 -3.90
N VAL A 549 -7.95 -2.81 -4.06
CA VAL A 549 -8.28 -4.08 -3.39
C VAL A 549 -9.40 -4.76 -4.18
N ALA A 550 -9.29 -6.06 -4.40
CA ALA A 550 -10.12 -6.80 -5.36
C ALA A 550 -11.63 -6.64 -5.11
N ARG A 551 -12.03 -6.54 -3.84
CA ARG A 551 -13.44 -6.56 -3.44
C ARG A 551 -14.08 -5.19 -3.28
N ALA A 552 -13.33 -4.11 -3.50
CA ALA A 552 -13.86 -2.74 -3.42
C ALA A 552 -14.47 -2.23 -4.73
N GLY A 553 -14.34 -2.98 -5.84
CA GLY A 553 -15.04 -2.68 -7.10
C GLY A 553 -14.44 -1.52 -7.94
N HIS A 554 -13.31 -0.95 -7.52
CA HIS A 554 -12.63 0.11 -8.28
C HIS A 554 -12.09 -0.40 -9.62
N ARG A 555 -12.21 0.42 -10.67
CA ARG A 555 -11.61 0.11 -11.99
C ARG A 555 -10.10 0.27 -11.97
N THR A 556 -9.41 -0.68 -12.59
CA THR A 556 -7.94 -0.74 -12.72
C THR A 556 -7.60 -1.42 -14.05
N ASP A 557 -6.47 -1.02 -14.66
CA ASP A 557 -5.83 -1.72 -15.78
C ASP A 557 -4.58 -2.51 -15.34
N HIS A 558 -4.35 -2.67 -14.03
CA HIS A 558 -3.25 -3.43 -13.43
C HIS A 558 -1.87 -3.00 -13.97
N LYS A 559 -1.60 -1.70 -13.94
CA LYS A 559 -0.37 -1.14 -14.49
C LYS A 559 0.51 -0.49 -13.44
N LEU A 560 1.79 -0.47 -13.79
CA LEU A 560 2.84 0.26 -13.11
C LEU A 560 3.34 1.38 -14.02
N TRP A 561 3.51 2.59 -13.49
CA TRP A 561 4.15 3.70 -14.19
C TRP A 561 5.38 4.19 -13.43
N VAL A 562 6.36 4.69 -14.17
CA VAL A 562 7.49 5.49 -13.67
C VAL A 562 7.28 6.92 -14.14
N THR A 563 7.60 7.89 -13.29
CA THR A 563 7.48 9.33 -13.55
C THR A 563 8.75 10.02 -13.11
N ASP A 564 9.36 10.79 -13.99
CA ASP A 564 10.53 11.61 -13.68
C ASP A 564 10.13 12.83 -12.84
N VAL A 565 11.05 13.25 -11.98
CA VAL A 565 10.94 14.42 -11.11
C VAL A 565 12.06 15.40 -11.47
N GLY A 566 11.69 16.55 -12.00
CA GLY A 566 12.62 17.64 -12.26
C GLY A 566 13.09 18.34 -10.98
N GLU A 567 14.18 19.13 -11.08
CA GLU A 567 14.77 19.87 -9.95
C GLU A 567 13.77 20.80 -9.23
N ASN A 568 12.75 21.32 -9.93
CA ASN A 568 11.71 22.16 -9.31
C ASN A 568 10.41 21.38 -9.04
N GLY A 569 10.45 20.05 -9.07
CA GLY A 569 9.31 19.18 -8.81
C GLY A 569 8.38 18.99 -10.01
N GLU A 570 8.78 19.39 -11.22
CA GLU A 570 8.03 19.08 -12.43
C GLU A 570 7.94 17.55 -12.61
N LEU A 571 6.78 17.05 -13.04
CA LEU A 571 6.55 15.61 -13.25
C LEU A 571 6.30 15.29 -14.72
N SER A 572 6.91 14.22 -15.23
CA SER A 572 6.63 13.65 -16.54
C SER A 572 6.60 12.13 -16.50
N VAL A 573 5.57 11.51 -17.08
CA VAL A 573 5.54 10.05 -17.24
C VAL A 573 6.74 9.64 -18.09
N ASP A 574 7.49 8.64 -17.63
CA ASP A 574 8.60 8.09 -18.38
C ASP A 574 8.08 7.32 -19.59
N ASP A 575 8.29 7.90 -20.77
CA ASP A 575 7.90 7.31 -22.04
C ASP A 575 8.82 6.16 -22.48
N ASP A 576 10.00 5.98 -21.89
CA ASP A 576 10.92 4.88 -22.22
C ASP A 576 10.68 3.65 -21.33
N PHE A 577 10.06 3.81 -20.16
CA PHE A 577 9.54 2.71 -19.35
C PHE A 577 8.28 2.11 -19.99
N ARG A 578 8.46 1.10 -20.84
CA ARG A 578 7.41 0.51 -21.67
C ARG A 578 7.18 -0.96 -21.40
N ASP A 579 5.94 -1.36 -21.51
CA ASP A 579 5.53 -2.76 -21.52
C ASP A 579 6.01 -3.47 -22.79
N ASP A 580 6.55 -4.67 -22.63
CA ASP A 580 7.17 -5.42 -23.73
C ASP A 580 6.18 -5.95 -24.77
N ALA A 581 4.97 -6.29 -24.33
CA ALA A 581 3.95 -6.88 -25.20
C ALA A 581 3.23 -5.81 -26.03
N THR A 582 2.94 -4.66 -25.41
CA THR A 582 2.13 -3.59 -26.00
C THR A 582 2.97 -2.43 -26.54
N ASN A 583 4.22 -2.30 -26.09
CA ASN A 583 5.10 -1.16 -26.34
C ASN A 583 4.47 0.20 -25.92
N SER A 584 3.55 0.16 -24.96
CA SER A 584 2.90 1.35 -24.38
C SER A 584 3.62 1.80 -23.12
N PRO A 585 3.59 3.10 -22.74
CA PRO A 585 4.17 3.57 -21.49
C PRO A 585 3.53 2.90 -20.27
N GLY A 586 4.34 2.62 -19.25
CA GLY A 586 3.98 1.79 -18.12
C GLY A 586 4.11 0.30 -18.42
N TRP A 587 4.08 -0.52 -17.38
CA TRP A 587 4.28 -1.97 -17.43
C TRP A 587 3.00 -2.70 -17.02
N ASP A 588 2.53 -3.62 -17.86
CA ASP A 588 1.20 -4.25 -17.75
C ASP A 588 1.28 -5.59 -17.03
N PHE A 589 0.52 -5.76 -15.94
CA PHE A 589 0.41 -7.01 -15.20
C PHE A 589 -0.69 -7.93 -15.75
N ASN A 590 -1.44 -7.54 -16.78
CA ASN A 590 -2.36 -8.42 -17.48
C ASN A 590 -1.62 -9.26 -18.52
N ARG A 591 -1.11 -10.43 -18.08
CA ARG A 591 -0.25 -11.31 -18.88
C ARG A 591 -0.92 -12.64 -19.17
N ASP A 592 -0.57 -13.22 -20.31
CA ASP A 592 -0.97 -14.59 -20.63
C ASP A 592 -0.17 -15.64 -19.84
N ALA A 593 1.08 -15.30 -19.53
CA ALA A 593 2.01 -16.12 -18.76
C ALA A 593 3.11 -15.27 -18.11
N TRP A 594 3.69 -15.86 -17.06
CA TRP A 594 4.81 -15.33 -16.30
C TRP A 594 5.99 -16.31 -16.34
N PRO A 595 7.20 -15.88 -15.95
CA PRO A 595 8.34 -16.80 -15.75
C PRO A 595 8.03 -17.99 -14.83
N HIS A 596 7.09 -17.84 -13.89
CA HIS A 596 6.64 -18.89 -12.98
C HIS A 596 5.45 -19.73 -13.48
N GLY A 597 4.89 -19.41 -14.65
CA GLY A 597 3.83 -20.21 -15.28
C GLY A 597 2.66 -19.39 -15.84
N PRO A 598 1.71 -20.07 -16.51
CA PRO A 598 0.58 -19.44 -17.20
C PRO A 598 -0.59 -19.14 -16.24
N PHE A 599 -0.37 -18.31 -15.23
CA PHE A 599 -1.37 -17.99 -14.22
C PHE A 599 -2.35 -16.87 -14.61
N GLY A 600 -2.00 -16.05 -15.61
CA GLY A 600 -2.90 -15.02 -16.13
C GLY A 600 -2.56 -13.62 -15.58
N ASN A 601 -3.58 -12.79 -15.42
CA ASN A 601 -3.42 -11.43 -14.93
C ASN A 601 -2.95 -11.41 -13.46
N ALA A 602 -2.18 -10.39 -13.10
CA ALA A 602 -1.81 -10.11 -11.72
C ALA A 602 -2.22 -8.68 -11.32
N LYS A 603 -2.36 -8.47 -10.01
CA LYS A 603 -2.86 -7.26 -9.36
C LYS A 603 -1.69 -6.60 -8.62
N PRO A 604 -1.03 -5.57 -9.18
CA PRO A 604 0.17 -4.97 -8.60
C PRO A 604 -0.18 -3.92 -7.53
N HIS A 605 0.10 -4.16 -6.25
CA HIS A 605 -0.33 -3.23 -5.21
C HIS A 605 0.72 -2.17 -4.85
N LYS A 606 1.83 -2.54 -4.20
CA LYS A 606 2.89 -1.59 -3.82
C LYS A 606 4.23 -1.95 -4.46
N GLY A 607 4.97 -0.92 -4.87
CA GLY A 607 6.34 -1.02 -5.39
C GLY A 607 7.37 -0.46 -4.42
N LEU A 608 8.63 -0.86 -4.57
CA LEU A 608 9.81 -0.31 -3.89
C LEU A 608 10.99 -0.26 -4.85
N PHE A 609 11.72 0.87 -4.88
CA PHE A 609 13.02 0.94 -5.53
C PHE A 609 14.07 0.28 -4.62
N VAL A 610 14.85 -0.65 -5.15
CA VAL A 610 15.81 -1.46 -4.40
C VAL A 610 17.05 -1.73 -5.25
N VAL A 611 18.20 -1.74 -4.58
CA VAL A 611 19.51 -2.04 -5.16
C VAL A 611 20.13 -3.20 -4.39
N ALA A 612 20.94 -4.04 -5.03
CA ALA A 612 21.69 -5.08 -4.31
C ALA A 612 22.66 -4.43 -3.28
N ASP A 613 22.82 -5.02 -2.10
CA ASP A 613 23.62 -4.43 -1.02
C ASP A 613 25.07 -4.16 -1.43
N GLN A 614 25.63 -5.03 -2.29
CA GLN A 614 26.99 -4.88 -2.81
C GLN A 614 27.16 -3.62 -3.68
N ASP A 615 26.06 -3.06 -4.19
CA ASP A 615 26.00 -1.97 -5.15
C ASP A 615 25.63 -0.61 -4.56
N VAL A 616 25.33 -0.57 -3.27
CA VAL A 616 25.13 0.66 -2.49
C VAL A 616 26.39 0.96 -1.65
N GLU A 617 26.74 2.24 -1.47
CA GLU A 617 27.88 2.65 -0.60
C GLU A 617 27.73 2.20 0.86
#